data_AF-A0A9D7KHU0-F1
#
_entry.id   AF-A0A9D7KHU0-F1
#
_cell.length_a   1.000
_cell.length_b   1.000
_cell.length_c   1.000
_cell.angle_alpha   90.00
_cell.angle_beta   90.00
_cell.angle_gamma   90.00
#
_symmetry.space_group_name_H-M   'P 1'
#
loop_
_entity.id
_entity.type
_entity.pdbx_description
1 polymer ?
#
loop_
_entity_poly.entity_id
_entity_poly.type
_entity_poly.pdbx_seq_one_letter_code
_entity_poly.pdbx_strand_id
1 'polypeptide(L)' 'MRLDWSTATETNNRGFEIERAADDASGSISWNKIAFVDGKGTTSETNEYLFNDKSISKPGRYLYRLR' A
#
# COMPACT_ATOMS: atom_id res chain seq x y z
N MET A 1 -0.08 -11.78 1.67
CA MET A 1 -1.09 -10.88 2.30
C MET A 1 -1.67 -9.97 1.23
N ARG A 2 -2.90 -9.45 1.42
CA ARG A 2 -3.58 -8.66 0.38
C ARG A 2 -4.06 -7.33 0.96
N LEU A 3 -3.91 -6.27 0.16
CA LEU A 3 -4.46 -4.95 0.41
C LEU A 3 -5.51 -4.66 -0.66
N ASP A 4 -6.67 -4.22 -0.21
CA ASP A 4 -7.81 -3.81 -1.03
C ASP A 4 -8.18 -2.38 -0.60
N TRP A 5 -8.26 -1.44 -1.53
CA TRP A 5 -8.73 -0.08 -1.24
C TRP A 5 -9.41 0.53 -2.46
N SER A 6 -10.12 1.63 -2.24
CA SER A 6 -10.73 2.40 -3.31
C SER A 6 -10.57 3.90 -3.08
N THR A 7 -10.65 4.65 -4.17
CA THR A 7 -10.79 6.11 -4.17
C THR A 7 -12.20 6.45 -4.58
N ALA A 8 -12.82 7.44 -3.95
CA ALA A 8 -14.09 7.99 -4.42
C ALA A 8 -13.87 8.95 -5.61
N THR A 9 -12.78 9.71 -5.57
CA THR A 9 -12.33 10.64 -6.60
C THR A 9 -10.80 10.74 -6.57
N GLU A 10 -10.19 11.06 -7.70
CA GLU A 10 -8.77 11.31 -7.86
C GLU A 10 -8.53 12.63 -8.60
N THR A 11 -7.52 13.38 -8.17
CA THR A 11 -7.13 14.63 -8.82
C THR A 11 -5.63 14.65 -8.97
N ASN A 12 -5.14 14.60 -10.22
CA ASN A 12 -3.71 14.51 -10.54
C ASN A 12 -2.99 13.38 -9.78
N ASN A 13 -3.69 12.28 -9.51
CA ASN A 13 -3.16 11.16 -8.77
C ASN A 13 -2.27 10.29 -9.67
N ARG A 14 -0.96 10.35 -9.43
CA ARG A 14 0.01 9.49 -10.12
C ARG A 14 -0.10 8.03 -9.67
N GLY A 15 -0.52 7.79 -8.44
CA GLY A 15 -0.60 6.47 -7.84
C GLY A 15 -0.21 6.46 -6.37
N PHE A 16 -0.12 5.26 -5.83
CA PHE A 16 0.08 4.98 -4.41
C PHE A 16 1.38 4.25 -4.18
N GLU A 17 2.22 4.82 -3.31
CA GLU A 17 3.35 4.10 -2.74
C GLU A 17 2.85 3.17 -1.64
N ILE A 18 3.12 1.88 -1.79
CA ILE A 18 2.80 0.88 -0.77
C ILE A 18 4.06 0.69 0.07
N GLU A 19 3.94 1.04 1.34
CA GLU A 19 4.98 0.83 2.33
C GLU A 19 4.55 -0.23 3.32
N ARG A 20 5.52 -1.05 3.72
CA ARG A 20 5.35 -2.08 4.75
C ARG A 20 6.36 -1.89 5.86
N ALA A 21 5.91 -2.03 7.09
CA ALA A 21 6.77 -2.24 8.25
C ALA A 21 6.51 -3.63 8.82
N ALA A 22 7.57 -4.30 9.26
CA ALA A 22 7.47 -5.50 10.06
C ALA A 22 7.76 -5.12 11.51
N ASP A 23 7.17 -5.86 12.44
CA ASP A 23 7.49 -5.72 13.86
C ASP A 23 8.98 -6.08 14.06
N ASP A 24 9.81 -5.05 14.27
CA ASP A 24 11.18 -5.26 14.71
C ASP A 24 11.19 -5.30 16.24
N ALA A 25 11.92 -6.26 16.80
CA ALA A 25 12.00 -6.43 18.25
C ALA A 25 12.66 -5.22 18.96
N SER A 26 13.10 -4.19 18.22
CA SER A 26 13.69 -2.96 18.76
C SER A 26 12.65 -1.88 19.09
N GLY A 27 11.37 -2.10 18.75
CA GLY A 27 10.29 -1.16 19.01
C GLY A 27 10.26 0.04 18.05
N SER A 28 11.08 0.00 16.99
CA SER A 28 11.12 1.04 15.96
C SER A 28 10.31 0.58 14.75
N ILE A 29 9.47 1.47 14.21
CA ILE A 29 8.68 1.13 13.00
C ILE A 29 9.45 1.63 11.78
N SER A 30 10.15 0.71 11.12
CA SER A 30 10.86 0.99 9.86
C SER A 30 9.95 0.72 8.66
N TRP A 31 9.47 1.78 8.03
CA TRP A 31 8.69 1.70 6.80
C TRP A 31 9.59 1.51 5.59
N ASN A 32 9.28 0.50 4.78
CA ASN A 32 9.99 0.20 3.54
C ASN A 32 9.00 0.25 2.37
N LYS A 33 9.34 0.98 1.31
CA LYS A 33 8.60 0.94 0.06
C LYS A 33 8.74 -0.44 -0.58
N ILE A 34 7.61 -1.11 -0.81
CA ILE A 34 7.58 -2.46 -1.39
C ILE A 34 6.95 -2.48 -2.79
N ALA A 35 6.12 -1.49 -3.12
CA ALA A 35 5.51 -1.37 -4.44
C ALA A 35 5.03 0.05 -4.73
N PHE A 36 4.69 0.30 -5.99
CA PHE A 36 3.93 1.45 -6.44
C PHE A 36 2.76 0.94 -7.30
N VAL A 37 1.57 1.48 -7.08
CA VAL A 37 0.38 1.17 -7.87
C VAL A 37 -0.07 2.43 -8.58
N ASP A 38 -0.06 2.41 -9.91
CA ASP A 38 -0.44 3.57 -10.72
C ASP A 38 -1.89 3.99 -10.44
N GLY A 39 -2.09 5.29 -10.28
CA GLY A 39 -3.42 5.90 -10.14
C GLY A 39 -4.09 6.11 -11.49
N LYS A 40 -5.28 6.68 -11.47
CA LYS A 40 -6.05 7.02 -12.69
C LYS A 40 -5.94 8.48 -13.09
N GLY A 41 -5.04 9.24 -12.47
CA GLY A 41 -4.84 10.65 -12.76
C GLY A 41 -5.97 11.50 -12.17
N THR A 42 -6.86 12.00 -13.01
CA THR A 42 -8.00 12.82 -12.59
C THR A 42 -9.29 12.12 -12.99
N THR A 43 -10.07 11.70 -12.01
CA THR A 43 -11.35 11.01 -12.21
C THR A 43 -12.28 11.26 -11.03
N SER A 44 -13.56 11.43 -11.30
CA SER A 44 -14.59 11.53 -10.27
C SER A 44 -15.32 10.20 -10.03
N GLU A 45 -14.89 9.14 -10.71
CA GLU A 45 -15.42 7.79 -10.55
C GLU A 45 -14.72 7.08 -9.39
N THR A 46 -15.42 6.11 -8.80
CA THR A 46 -14.81 5.23 -7.81
C THR A 46 -13.84 4.28 -8.50
N ASN A 47 -12.59 4.25 -8.04
CA ASN A 47 -11.58 3.32 -8.57
C ASN A 47 -11.16 2.34 -7.49
N GLU A 48 -11.17 1.06 -7.84
CA GLU A 48 -10.78 -0.03 -6.96
C GLU A 48 -9.36 -0.49 -7.27
N TYR A 49 -8.60 -0.75 -6.21
CA TYR A 49 -7.22 -1.13 -6.29
C TYR A 49 -6.96 -2.36 -5.42
N LEU A 50 -6.01 -3.17 -5.88
CA LEU A 50 -5.63 -4.42 -5.25
C LEU A 50 -4.12 -4.59 -5.32
N PHE A 51 -3.52 -4.91 -4.18
CA PHE A 51 -2.12 -5.28 -4.10
C PHE A 51 -1.93 -6.58 -3.33
N ASN A 52 -1.24 -7.53 -3.97
CA ASN A 52 -0.89 -8.81 -3.38
C ASN A 52 0.59 -8.80 -2.95
N ASP A 53 0.84 -8.70 -1.64
CA ASP A 53 2.18 -8.88 -1.09
C ASP A 53 2.54 -10.38 -1.05
N LYS A 54 3.29 -10.80 -2.07
CA LYS A 54 3.86 -12.16 -2.21
C LYS A 54 5.24 -12.32 -1.57
N SER A 55 5.82 -11.24 -1.04
CA SER A 55 7.18 -11.26 -0.48
C SER A 55 7.23 -11.70 0.99
N ILE A 56 6.06 -11.87 1.63
CA ILE A 56 5.97 -12.37 3.00
C ILE A 56 6.18 -13.89 3.00
N SER A 57 7.35 -14.30 3.48
CA SER A 57 7.71 -15.72 3.65
C SER A 57 7.67 -16.18 5.11
N LYS A 58 7.61 -15.25 6.07
CA LYS A 58 7.62 -15.55 7.50
C LYS A 58 6.30 -15.11 8.16
N PRO A 59 5.76 -15.91 9.10
CA PRO A 59 4.64 -15.45 9.93
C PRO A 59 5.11 -14.30 10.84
N GLY A 60 4.24 -13.32 11.04
CA GLY A 60 4.54 -12.14 11.85
C GLY A 60 3.48 -11.07 11.70
N ARG A 61 3.58 -10.01 12.51
CA ARG A 61 2.76 -8.81 12.35
C ARG A 61 3.43 -7.89 11.35
N TYR A 62 2.65 -7.48 10.35
CA TYR A 62 3.06 -6.53 9.34
C TYR A 62 2.06 -5.38 9.30
N LEU A 63 2.58 -4.16 9.20
CA LEU A 63 1.81 -2.94 9.04
C LEU A 63 1.97 -2.45 7.60
N TYR A 64 0.91 -1.87 7.06
CA TYR A 64 0.91 -1.31 5.71
C TYR A 64 0.33 0.09 5.73
N ARG A 65 0.82 0.92 4.82
CA ARG A 65 0.22 2.23 4.52
C ARG A 65 0.36 2.54 3.05
N LEU A 66 -0.55 3.38 2.58
CA LEU A 66 -0.55 3.99 1.25
C LEU A 66 -0.01 5.42 1.40
N ARG A 67 0.85 5.83 0.47
CA ARG A 67 1.39 7.19 0.39
C ARG A 67 1.18 7.81 -0.98
#